data_AF-A0A2E6ZCS8-F1
#
_entry.id   AF-A0A2E6ZCS8-F1
#
_cell.length_a   1.000
_cell.length_b   1.000
_cell.length_c   1.000
_cell.angle_alpha   90.00
_cell.angle_beta   90.00
_cell.angle_gamma   90.00
#
_symmetry.space_group_name_H-M   'P 1'
#
loop_
_entity.id
_entity.type
_entity.pdbx_description
1 polymer ?
#
loop_
_entity_poly.entity_id
_entity_poly.type
_entity_poly.pdbx_seq_one_letter_code
_entity_poly.pdbx_strand_id
1 'polypeptide(L)'
;MNSVRPLTSAFAAVVLMACAGADTLDPLYTSEDVASVTSAADQKAATTFPLSTSVAETPIRTSPTVAAADANETTATAEPTSKEGPVTPEGFAQVSQAVEDFVDRNGLNGAGLVVVDRDQGVVYHNHWGEFSVDRVSFIASTSKIISAGVLVHLHGREILDLDAPIGDVINYAGSLSTITPAQLLSGSSGIPGLQAGDFLYICMFLPDSSLQKCAAEGLSVAASDPRTVAPDTEFRYGGIQLQIAAAVAEIASGKNWSDLVDEIYVQPCGTSSLGYTNPWVPLQATSGEYPDWDGDVSLLPLTDNPHIGGGAYITTGDYGKLLSMHLNDGKCGDHEVLSRDGVKLMQQNRSGEVYGSPIGYGMGWWTQSRRGPYEGSTGEDSGNDGQQTLRLTDPGLYGSTAWLQPDDGFGAYLVVESTTAVGQRLARQLYPLVESAVQATR
;
A
#
# COMPACT_ATOMS: atom_id res chain seq x y z
N MET A 1 49.72 -10.49 34.73
CA MET A 1 48.86 -9.29 34.83
C MET A 1 48.05 -9.22 33.54
N ASN A 2 46.90 -9.88 33.54
CA ASN A 2 45.93 -9.90 32.44
C ASN A 2 44.67 -9.17 32.94
N SER A 3 44.13 -8.25 32.16
CA SER A 3 42.75 -7.80 32.34
C SER A 3 42.17 -7.48 30.97
N VAL A 4 41.43 -8.45 30.44
CA VAL A 4 40.53 -8.31 29.31
C VAL A 4 39.17 -7.96 29.90
N ARG A 5 38.61 -6.81 29.52
CA ARG A 5 37.22 -6.43 29.81
C ARG A 5 36.32 -6.94 28.68
N PRO A 6 35.18 -7.60 28.97
CA PRO A 6 34.22 -7.95 27.93
C PRO A 6 33.29 -6.77 27.63
N LEU A 7 32.98 -6.56 26.34
CA LEU A 7 31.82 -5.76 25.92
C LEU A 7 30.55 -6.55 26.26
N THR A 8 29.72 -5.99 27.13
CA THR A 8 28.32 -6.37 27.31
C THR A 8 27.47 -5.59 26.32
N SER A 9 26.91 -6.27 25.33
CA SER A 9 25.84 -5.73 24.47
C SER A 9 24.59 -5.52 25.32
N ALA A 10 24.16 -4.27 25.48
CA ALA A 10 22.89 -3.92 26.08
C ALA A 10 21.80 -3.98 25.00
N PHE A 11 20.89 -4.95 25.10
CA PHE A 11 19.59 -4.88 24.43
C PHE A 11 18.79 -3.76 25.12
N ALA A 12 18.56 -2.65 24.42
CA ALA A 12 17.63 -1.63 24.87
C ALA A 12 16.21 -2.10 24.52
N ALA A 13 15.44 -2.47 25.54
CA ALA A 13 14.00 -2.64 25.42
C ALA A 13 13.36 -1.26 25.24
N VAL A 14 12.72 -1.02 24.09
CA VAL A 14 11.88 0.16 23.87
C VAL A 14 10.55 -0.09 24.60
N VAL A 15 10.34 0.64 25.69
CA VAL A 15 9.05 0.72 26.38
C VAL A 15 8.41 2.05 25.95
N LEU A 16 7.34 1.98 25.16
CA LEU A 16 6.48 3.14 24.89
C LEU A 16 5.40 3.21 25.97
N MET A 17 5.49 4.27 26.80
CA MET A 17 4.47 4.62 27.78
C MET A 17 3.21 5.14 27.06
N ALA A 18 2.08 4.48 27.29
CA ALA A 18 0.77 5.04 26.98
C ALA A 18 0.36 6.02 28.10
N CYS A 19 0.21 7.30 27.76
CA CYS A 19 -0.49 8.25 28.61
C CYS A 19 -2.00 8.15 28.32
N ALA A 20 -2.73 7.49 29.22
CA ALA A 20 -4.19 7.48 29.21
C ALA A 20 -4.73 8.82 29.72
N GLY A 21 -5.46 9.53 28.88
CA GLY A 21 -6.39 10.58 29.31
C GLY A 21 -7.59 9.92 29.99
N ALA A 22 -7.84 10.31 31.23
CA ALA A 22 -8.97 9.86 32.02
C ALA A 22 -10.26 10.41 31.44
N ASP A 23 -11.23 9.52 31.19
CA ASP A 23 -12.63 9.85 31.42
C ASP A 23 -13.39 8.61 31.94
N THR A 24 -14.17 8.89 32.97
CA THR A 24 -14.78 7.97 33.93
C THR A 24 -16.02 7.30 33.38
N LEU A 25 -16.12 5.97 33.48
CA LEU A 25 -17.38 5.26 33.73
C LEU A 25 -17.13 3.96 34.53
N ASP A 26 -17.75 3.90 35.71
CA ASP A 26 -17.74 2.80 36.69
C ASP A 26 -18.64 1.60 36.26
N PRO A 27 -18.56 0.43 36.91
CA PRO A 27 -18.59 -0.87 36.25
C PRO A 27 -19.78 -1.74 36.68
N LEU A 28 -20.22 -2.65 35.81
CA LEU A 28 -20.94 -3.86 36.22
C LEU A 28 -20.65 -4.95 35.19
N TYR A 29 -19.85 -5.96 35.53
CA TYR A 29 -20.19 -7.37 35.40
C TYR A 29 -19.02 -8.24 35.88
N THR A 30 -19.34 -9.10 36.84
CA THR A 30 -18.48 -10.04 37.54
C THR A 30 -18.41 -11.38 36.81
N SER A 31 -17.21 -11.98 36.72
CA SER A 31 -16.99 -13.42 36.97
C SER A 31 -15.49 -13.76 37.02
N GLU A 32 -15.02 -14.05 38.24
CA GLU A 32 -13.95 -15.00 38.57
C GLU A 32 -14.28 -16.38 37.92
N ASP A 33 -13.41 -17.33 37.57
CA ASP A 33 -12.10 -17.79 38.03
C ASP A 33 -11.47 -18.62 36.87
N VAL A 34 -10.14 -18.68 36.75
CA VAL A 34 -9.33 -19.92 36.85
C VAL A 34 -7.85 -19.54 36.96
N ALA A 35 -7.25 -19.99 38.05
CA ALA A 35 -5.86 -19.78 38.41
C ALA A 35 -4.85 -20.66 37.63
N SER A 36 -3.68 -20.05 37.45
CA SER A 36 -2.32 -20.57 37.22
C SER A 36 -2.00 -22.03 37.51
N VAL A 37 -1.15 -22.64 36.66
CA VAL A 37 0.01 -23.44 37.09
C VAL A 37 1.19 -23.23 36.12
N THR A 38 2.36 -22.96 36.70
CA THR A 38 3.68 -22.77 36.07
C THR A 38 4.56 -24.03 36.13
N SER A 39 5.71 -23.95 35.42
CA SER A 39 6.89 -24.85 35.39
C SER A 39 6.83 -25.98 34.34
N ALA A 40 7.90 -26.36 33.66
CA ALA A 40 9.32 -26.24 33.96
C ALA A 40 10.18 -26.13 32.68
N ALA A 41 11.36 -25.55 32.85
CA ALA A 41 12.44 -25.52 31.87
C ALA A 41 13.11 -26.89 31.74
N ASP A 42 13.58 -27.23 30.54
CA ASP A 42 14.71 -28.14 30.39
C ASP A 42 15.58 -27.72 29.19
N GLN A 43 16.86 -27.51 29.47
CA GLN A 43 17.91 -27.22 28.50
C GLN A 43 18.43 -28.54 27.92
N LYS A 44 18.67 -28.61 26.59
CA LYS A 44 19.84 -29.35 26.10
C LYS A 44 20.27 -29.04 24.67
N ALA A 45 21.58 -28.86 24.58
CA ALA A 45 22.50 -29.26 23.51
C ALA A 45 22.49 -28.49 22.18
N ALA A 46 23.42 -27.54 22.13
CA ALA A 46 24.10 -27.10 20.92
C ALA A 46 24.73 -28.27 20.16
N THR A 47 24.62 -28.24 18.83
CA THR A 47 25.52 -28.98 17.93
C THR A 47 25.95 -28.04 16.80
N THR A 48 27.23 -27.73 16.81
CA THR A 48 27.99 -26.90 15.87
C THR A 48 28.23 -27.67 14.56
N PHE A 49 28.04 -27.02 13.42
CA PHE A 49 28.59 -27.46 12.13
C PHE A 49 29.42 -26.33 11.50
N PRO A 50 30.57 -26.64 10.87
CA PRO A 50 31.54 -25.64 10.45
C PRO A 50 31.13 -24.95 9.14
N LEU A 51 31.31 -23.63 9.11
CA LEU A 51 31.32 -22.81 7.90
C LEU A 51 32.58 -23.14 7.09
N SER A 52 32.42 -23.51 5.81
CA SER A 52 33.49 -23.50 4.82
C SER A 52 33.29 -22.31 3.90
N THR A 53 34.23 -21.37 3.98
CA THR A 53 34.34 -20.20 3.12
C THR A 53 34.97 -20.59 1.78
N SER A 54 34.42 -20.07 0.68
CA SER A 54 35.07 -20.07 -0.63
C SER A 54 34.56 -18.85 -1.41
N VAL A 55 35.23 -17.73 -1.21
CA VAL A 55 35.11 -16.52 -2.03
C VAL A 55 35.93 -16.75 -3.30
N ALA A 56 35.30 -16.60 -4.46
CA ALA A 56 35.98 -16.49 -5.74
C ALA A 56 35.65 -15.10 -6.33
N GLU A 57 36.60 -14.18 -6.20
CA GLU A 57 36.63 -12.90 -6.90
C GLU A 57 36.85 -13.15 -8.40
N THR A 58 36.15 -12.43 -9.27
CA THR A 58 36.54 -12.26 -10.68
C THR A 58 36.13 -10.85 -11.13
N PRO A 59 36.98 -10.15 -11.92
CA PRO A 59 37.15 -8.71 -11.76
C PRO A 59 36.29 -7.85 -12.68
N ILE A 60 36.01 -6.64 -12.19
CA ILE A 60 35.38 -5.52 -12.88
C ILE A 60 36.26 -5.09 -14.06
N ARG A 61 35.65 -5.04 -15.25
CA ARG A 61 36.28 -4.56 -16.48
C ARG A 61 35.93 -3.09 -16.68
N THR A 62 36.90 -2.21 -16.50
CA THR A 62 36.85 -0.78 -16.83
C THR A 62 37.11 -0.54 -18.31
N SER A 63 36.44 0.46 -18.88
CA SER A 63 36.74 1.10 -20.17
C SER A 63 35.97 2.43 -20.30
N PRO A 64 36.42 3.40 -21.12
CA PRO A 64 37.01 4.64 -20.58
C PRO A 64 36.26 5.94 -20.91
N THR A 65 36.64 6.98 -20.15
CA THR A 65 36.40 8.42 -20.36
C THR A 65 37.07 8.97 -21.63
N VAL A 66 36.31 9.68 -22.47
CA VAL A 66 36.72 10.73 -23.45
C VAL A 66 35.42 11.49 -23.81
N ALA A 67 35.26 12.82 -23.90
CA ALA A 67 36.08 14.01 -23.71
C ALA A 67 35.15 15.20 -23.41
N ALA A 68 35.69 16.20 -22.71
CA ALA A 68 35.11 17.54 -22.64
C ALA A 68 35.24 18.25 -24.00
N ALA A 69 34.22 19.03 -24.36
CA ALA A 69 34.29 20.03 -25.41
C ALA A 69 33.70 21.34 -24.88
N ASP A 70 34.38 22.42 -25.24
CA ASP A 70 34.37 23.75 -24.65
C ASP A 70 33.05 24.53 -24.75
N ALA A 71 32.98 25.49 -23.84
CA ALA A 71 31.99 26.54 -23.73
C ALA A 71 31.81 27.35 -25.02
N ASN A 72 30.56 27.76 -25.26
CA ASN A 72 30.30 29.01 -25.96
C ASN A 72 29.15 29.74 -25.26
N GLU A 73 29.53 30.79 -24.52
CA GLU A 73 28.62 31.79 -23.96
C GLU A 73 27.87 32.48 -25.09
N THR A 74 26.54 32.41 -25.07
CA THR A 74 25.69 33.34 -25.81
C THR A 74 24.68 33.92 -24.83
N THR A 75 24.90 35.18 -24.49
CA THR A 75 24.05 36.00 -23.64
C THR A 75 22.72 36.25 -24.36
N ALA A 76 21.67 35.53 -23.97
CA ALA A 76 20.30 35.81 -24.38
C ALA A 76 19.57 36.43 -23.20
N THR A 77 19.21 37.70 -23.34
CA THR A 77 18.40 38.46 -22.38
C THR A 77 17.00 37.84 -22.33
N ALA A 78 16.70 37.08 -21.29
CA ALA A 78 15.36 36.55 -21.05
C ALA A 78 14.48 37.62 -20.38
N GLU A 79 13.42 38.04 -21.07
CA GLU A 79 12.28 38.70 -20.43
C GLU A 79 11.63 37.76 -19.40
N PRO A 80 11.05 38.29 -18.31
CA PRO A 80 10.49 37.45 -17.27
C PRO A 80 9.22 36.78 -17.80
N THR A 81 9.29 35.47 -18.04
CA THR A 81 8.12 34.62 -18.25
C THR A 81 7.24 34.68 -17.02
N SER A 82 6.05 35.27 -17.19
CA SER A 82 4.95 35.20 -16.23
C SER A 82 4.66 33.74 -15.89
N LYS A 83 4.68 33.42 -14.59
CA LYS A 83 4.19 32.14 -14.08
C LYS A 83 2.68 32.07 -14.34
N GLU A 84 2.28 31.44 -15.44
CA GLU A 84 0.89 30.99 -15.61
C GLU A 84 0.65 29.88 -14.58
N GLY A 85 -0.10 30.22 -13.53
CA GLY A 85 -0.67 29.22 -12.64
C GLY A 85 -1.70 28.38 -13.40
N PRO A 86 -1.94 27.12 -13.01
CA PRO A 86 -2.92 26.28 -13.66
C PRO A 86 -4.31 26.94 -13.59
N VAL A 87 -4.95 27.10 -14.75
CA VAL A 87 -6.32 27.59 -14.83
C VAL A 87 -7.25 26.46 -14.38
N THR A 88 -7.82 26.58 -13.18
CA THR A 88 -8.90 25.70 -12.72
C THR A 88 -10.05 25.76 -13.73
N PRO A 89 -10.46 24.63 -14.34
CA PRO A 89 -11.66 24.61 -15.19
C PRO A 89 -12.87 25.09 -14.39
N GLU A 90 -13.73 25.92 -15.00
CA GLU A 90 -14.86 26.57 -14.30
C GLU A 90 -15.75 25.56 -13.55
N GLY A 91 -15.95 24.36 -14.10
CA GLY A 91 -16.70 23.28 -13.46
C GLY A 91 -16.10 22.74 -12.16
N PHE A 92 -14.80 22.93 -11.93
CA PHE A 92 -14.07 22.47 -10.74
C PHE A 92 -13.76 23.59 -9.72
N ALA A 93 -14.33 24.79 -9.89
CA ALA A 93 -14.14 25.89 -8.95
C ALA A 93 -14.61 25.54 -7.53
N GLN A 94 -15.77 24.88 -7.39
CA GLN A 94 -16.29 24.45 -6.09
C GLN A 94 -15.44 23.35 -5.44
N VAL A 95 -14.91 22.43 -6.26
CA VAL A 95 -13.96 21.40 -5.81
C VAL A 95 -12.70 22.09 -5.27
N SER A 96 -12.18 23.08 -6.01
CA SER A 96 -10.97 23.80 -5.62
C SER A 96 -11.13 24.53 -4.28
N GLN A 97 -12.21 25.29 -4.14
CA GLN A 97 -12.51 26.01 -2.91
C GLN A 97 -12.72 25.06 -1.73
N ALA A 98 -13.39 23.93 -1.94
CA ALA A 98 -13.62 22.95 -0.89
C ALA A 98 -12.33 22.34 -0.34
N VAL A 99 -11.34 22.08 -1.21
CA VAL A 99 -10.01 21.59 -0.78
C VAL A 99 -9.24 22.69 -0.07
N GLU A 100 -9.18 23.91 -0.63
CA GLU A 100 -8.48 25.05 -0.03
C GLU A 100 -9.01 25.35 1.38
N ASP A 101 -10.34 25.50 1.53
CA ASP A 101 -10.98 25.72 2.83
C ASP A 101 -10.70 24.58 3.81
N PHE A 102 -10.59 23.33 3.32
CA PHE A 102 -10.32 22.19 4.19
C PHE A 102 -8.86 22.17 4.66
N VAL A 103 -7.90 22.43 3.75
CA VAL A 103 -6.48 22.54 4.06
C VAL A 103 -6.26 23.62 5.12
N ASP A 104 -6.81 24.82 4.92
CA ASP A 104 -6.66 25.95 5.84
C ASP A 104 -7.30 25.67 7.20
N ARG A 105 -8.55 25.19 7.23
CA ARG A 105 -9.27 24.95 8.50
C ARG A 105 -8.66 23.85 9.35
N ASN A 106 -8.01 22.87 8.73
CA ASN A 106 -7.39 21.75 9.45
C ASN A 106 -5.87 21.94 9.65
N GLY A 107 -5.29 23.05 9.17
CA GLY A 107 -3.85 23.33 9.30
C GLY A 107 -2.98 22.28 8.62
N LEU A 108 -3.39 21.76 7.46
CA LEU A 108 -2.61 20.78 6.71
C LEU A 108 -1.44 21.46 6.00
N ASN A 109 -0.33 20.74 5.79
CA ASN A 109 0.78 21.27 4.98
C ASN A 109 0.41 21.46 3.50
N GLY A 110 -0.62 20.75 3.04
CA GLY A 110 -1.20 20.89 1.72
C GLY A 110 -2.05 19.70 1.31
N ALA A 111 -2.36 19.63 0.02
CA ALA A 111 -3.07 18.52 -0.61
C ALA A 111 -2.73 18.43 -2.10
N GLY A 112 -2.97 17.26 -2.69
CA GLY A 112 -3.02 17.09 -4.13
C GLY A 112 -4.27 16.33 -4.54
N LEU A 113 -4.89 16.74 -5.65
CA LEU A 113 -6.09 16.11 -6.19
C LEU A 113 -5.97 15.98 -7.71
N VAL A 114 -6.13 14.77 -8.22
CA VAL A 114 -6.31 14.49 -9.66
C VAL A 114 -7.66 13.81 -9.89
N VAL A 115 -8.35 14.21 -10.95
CA VAL A 115 -9.59 13.59 -11.45
C VAL A 115 -9.39 13.22 -12.91
N VAL A 116 -9.70 11.97 -13.22
CA VAL A 116 -9.58 11.38 -14.55
C VAL A 116 -10.93 10.90 -15.05
N ASP A 117 -11.19 11.15 -16.33
CA ASP A 117 -12.35 10.71 -17.07
C ASP A 117 -11.89 9.71 -18.15
N ARG A 118 -12.71 8.68 -18.41
CA ARG A 118 -12.40 7.63 -19.39
C ARG A 118 -12.12 8.17 -20.79
N ASP A 119 -12.91 9.15 -21.23
CA ASP A 119 -12.88 9.63 -22.62
C ASP A 119 -12.01 10.90 -22.75
N GLN A 120 -11.96 11.72 -21.70
CA GLN A 120 -11.24 13.01 -21.72
C GLN A 120 -9.84 12.95 -21.09
N GLY A 121 -9.48 11.88 -20.39
CA GLY A 121 -8.23 11.78 -19.64
C GLY A 121 -8.26 12.65 -18.37
N VAL A 122 -7.19 13.36 -18.06
CA VAL A 122 -7.14 14.23 -16.86
C VAL A 122 -8.05 15.46 -17.07
N VAL A 123 -9.15 15.53 -16.33
CA VAL A 123 -10.11 16.65 -16.38
C VAL A 123 -9.87 17.69 -15.28
N TYR A 124 -9.15 17.30 -14.22
CA TYR A 124 -8.74 18.21 -13.16
C TYR A 124 -7.46 17.70 -12.48
N HIS A 125 -6.51 18.58 -12.22
CA HIS A 125 -5.31 18.27 -11.44
C HIS A 125 -4.82 19.55 -10.76
N ASN A 126 -4.81 19.56 -9.43
CA ASN A 126 -4.39 20.73 -8.67
C ASN A 126 -3.73 20.35 -7.36
N HIS A 127 -2.97 21.29 -6.81
CA HIS A 127 -2.18 21.15 -5.59
C HIS A 127 -2.33 22.39 -4.71
N TRP A 128 -2.21 22.20 -3.41
CA TRP A 128 -2.31 23.24 -2.39
C TRP A 128 -1.15 23.13 -1.39
N GLY A 129 -0.75 24.25 -0.82
CA GLY A 129 0.32 24.31 0.18
C GLY A 129 1.67 23.84 -0.38
N GLU A 130 2.32 22.91 0.31
CA GLU A 130 3.64 22.37 -0.07
C GLU A 130 3.60 21.38 -1.25
N PHE A 131 2.41 20.98 -1.70
CA PHE A 131 2.28 20.01 -2.77
C PHE A 131 2.54 20.64 -4.14
N SER A 132 3.12 19.83 -5.02
CA SER A 132 3.33 20.16 -6.43
C SER A 132 3.21 18.89 -7.27
N VAL A 133 3.33 19.03 -8.59
CA VAL A 133 3.36 17.90 -9.54
C VAL A 133 4.47 16.89 -9.23
N ASP A 134 5.55 17.34 -8.56
CA ASP A 134 6.73 16.52 -8.25
C ASP A 134 6.72 15.98 -6.80
N ARG A 135 5.72 16.35 -5.97
CA ARG A 135 5.64 15.88 -4.57
C ARG A 135 5.28 14.40 -4.55
N VAL A 136 6.26 13.57 -4.18
CA VAL A 136 6.07 12.15 -3.89
C VAL A 136 5.57 12.00 -2.46
N SER A 137 4.53 11.21 -2.25
CA SER A 137 3.99 10.93 -0.91
C SER A 137 3.89 9.42 -0.66
N PHE A 138 4.05 9.01 0.60
CA PHE A 138 3.70 7.65 0.99
C PHE A 138 2.18 7.48 0.97
N ILE A 139 1.72 6.43 0.32
CA ILE A 139 0.29 6.24 0.12
C ILE A 139 -0.33 5.18 1.04
N ALA A 140 0.49 4.54 1.88
CA ALA A 140 0.04 3.50 2.81
C ALA A 140 -0.89 2.48 2.11
N SER A 141 -2.02 2.12 2.72
CA SER A 141 -2.94 1.09 2.21
C SER A 141 -3.41 1.29 0.76
N THR A 142 -3.39 2.51 0.21
CA THR A 142 -3.67 2.78 -1.20
C THR A 142 -2.71 2.05 -2.17
N SER A 143 -1.63 1.46 -1.63
CA SER A 143 -0.73 0.55 -2.35
C SER A 143 -1.40 -0.76 -2.80
N LYS A 144 -2.54 -1.13 -2.21
CA LYS A 144 -3.12 -2.48 -2.38
C LYS A 144 -3.66 -2.70 -3.78
N ILE A 145 -4.25 -1.69 -4.41
CA ILE A 145 -4.67 -1.76 -5.82
C ILE A 145 -3.48 -2.09 -6.71
N ILE A 146 -2.36 -1.37 -6.54
CA ILE A 146 -1.14 -1.55 -7.32
C ILE A 146 -0.58 -2.97 -7.11
N SER A 147 -0.51 -3.39 -5.84
CA SER A 147 0.05 -4.69 -5.47
C SER A 147 -0.79 -5.87 -5.97
N ALA A 148 -2.11 -5.77 -5.86
CA ALA A 148 -3.03 -6.78 -6.39
C ALA A 148 -2.94 -6.85 -7.92
N GLY A 149 -2.80 -5.70 -8.58
CA GLY A 149 -2.66 -5.63 -10.02
C GLY A 149 -1.40 -6.32 -10.55
N VAL A 150 -0.28 -6.35 -9.80
CA VAL A 150 0.90 -7.16 -10.17
C VAL A 150 0.54 -8.64 -10.34
N LEU A 151 -0.16 -9.22 -9.36
CA LEU A 151 -0.56 -10.62 -9.42
C LEU A 151 -1.60 -10.88 -10.51
N VAL A 152 -2.54 -9.96 -10.71
CA VAL A 152 -3.54 -10.03 -11.77
C VAL A 152 -2.90 -9.90 -13.16
N HIS A 153 -1.85 -9.11 -13.31
CA HIS A 153 -1.04 -9.06 -14.53
C HIS A 153 -0.44 -10.44 -14.84
N LEU A 154 0.24 -11.05 -13.87
CA LEU A 154 0.85 -12.38 -14.03
C LEU A 154 -0.20 -13.44 -14.38
N HIS A 155 -1.41 -13.30 -13.85
CA HIS A 155 -2.54 -14.14 -14.19
C HIS A 155 -3.03 -13.99 -15.63
N GLY A 156 -3.20 -12.75 -16.09
CA GLY A 156 -3.53 -12.49 -17.49
C GLY A 156 -2.47 -12.99 -18.48
N ARG A 157 -1.25 -13.29 -18.01
CA ARG A 157 -0.14 -13.82 -18.81
C ARG A 157 0.11 -15.31 -18.60
N GLU A 158 -0.77 -16.01 -17.88
CA GLU A 158 -0.65 -17.45 -17.58
C GLU A 158 0.66 -17.82 -16.83
N ILE A 159 1.30 -16.84 -16.18
CA ILE A 159 2.49 -17.05 -15.35
C ILE A 159 2.08 -17.52 -13.94
N LEU A 160 0.94 -17.05 -13.46
CA LEU A 160 0.38 -17.38 -12.15
C LEU A 160 -1.12 -17.64 -12.28
N ASP A 161 -1.65 -18.73 -11.75
CA ASP A 161 -3.10 -18.88 -11.61
C ASP A 161 -3.55 -18.37 -10.24
N LEU A 162 -4.47 -17.39 -10.20
CA LEU A 162 -4.95 -16.81 -8.94
C LEU A 162 -5.86 -17.75 -8.15
N ASP A 163 -6.44 -18.74 -8.82
CA ASP A 163 -7.33 -19.73 -8.20
C ASP A 163 -6.62 -21.06 -7.91
N ALA A 164 -5.38 -21.22 -8.37
CA ALA A 164 -4.56 -22.37 -8.02
C ALA A 164 -4.00 -22.25 -6.58
N PRO A 165 -3.75 -23.40 -5.91
CA PRO A 165 -3.03 -23.44 -4.65
C PRO A 165 -1.67 -22.73 -4.71
N ILE A 166 -1.35 -21.91 -3.71
CA ILE A 166 0.00 -21.32 -3.58
C ILE A 166 1.08 -22.41 -3.48
N GLY A 167 0.72 -23.61 -3.01
CA GLY A 167 1.59 -24.78 -2.96
C GLY A 167 2.14 -25.24 -4.31
N ASP A 168 1.50 -24.86 -5.42
CA ASP A 168 1.98 -25.16 -6.78
C ASP A 168 3.17 -24.26 -7.17
N VAL A 169 3.34 -23.12 -6.49
CA VAL A 169 4.42 -22.15 -6.71
C VAL A 169 5.47 -22.23 -5.60
N ILE A 170 5.03 -22.32 -4.34
CA ILE A 170 5.91 -22.29 -3.16
C ILE A 170 5.84 -23.59 -2.36
N ASN A 171 7.01 -24.16 -2.03
CA ASN A 171 7.10 -25.45 -1.34
C ASN A 171 7.09 -25.36 0.20
N TYR A 172 7.07 -24.15 0.76
CA TYR A 172 7.16 -23.89 2.20
C TYR A 172 5.82 -23.53 2.85
N ALA A 173 4.71 -23.57 2.11
CA ALA A 173 3.38 -23.21 2.63
C ALA A 173 2.77 -24.23 3.61
N GLY A 174 3.30 -25.46 3.66
CA GLY A 174 2.88 -26.47 4.63
C GLY A 174 1.37 -26.77 4.57
N SER A 175 0.70 -26.74 5.72
CA SER A 175 -0.76 -26.96 5.83
C SER A 175 -1.60 -25.87 5.17
N LEU A 176 -1.02 -24.71 4.87
CA LEU A 176 -1.68 -23.58 4.22
C LEU A 176 -1.47 -23.59 2.69
N SER A 177 -0.86 -24.65 2.13
CA SER A 177 -0.56 -24.77 0.71
C SER A 177 -1.77 -24.68 -0.22
N THR A 178 -2.98 -24.99 0.27
CA THR A 178 -4.22 -24.96 -0.52
C THR A 178 -4.87 -23.59 -0.60
N ILE A 179 -4.37 -22.58 0.13
CA ILE A 179 -4.81 -21.19 -0.02
C ILE A 179 -4.46 -20.72 -1.44
N THR A 180 -5.27 -19.85 -2.02
CA THR A 180 -5.02 -19.29 -3.36
C THR A 180 -4.55 -17.83 -3.30
N PRO A 181 -3.82 -17.34 -4.33
CA PRO A 181 -3.53 -15.92 -4.44
C PRO A 181 -4.77 -15.02 -4.41
N ALA A 182 -5.88 -15.43 -5.02
CA ALA A 182 -7.14 -14.68 -4.97
C ALA A 182 -7.61 -14.46 -3.52
N GLN A 183 -7.52 -15.50 -2.68
CA GLN A 183 -7.89 -15.41 -1.27
C GLN A 183 -6.94 -14.50 -0.46
N LEU A 184 -5.64 -14.50 -0.77
CA LEU A 184 -4.66 -13.59 -0.16
C LEU A 184 -4.98 -12.12 -0.51
N LEU A 185 -5.29 -11.85 -1.78
CA LEU A 185 -5.56 -10.49 -2.27
C LEU A 185 -6.91 -9.94 -1.81
N SER A 186 -7.92 -10.79 -1.60
CA SER A 186 -9.24 -10.37 -1.12
C SER A 186 -9.41 -10.39 0.39
N GLY A 187 -8.35 -10.68 1.15
CA GLY A 187 -8.42 -10.76 2.61
C GLY A 187 -9.32 -11.90 3.10
N SER A 188 -9.33 -13.03 2.40
CA SER A 188 -10.17 -14.18 2.74
C SER A 188 -9.39 -15.50 2.81
N SER A 189 -8.07 -15.43 2.95
CA SER A 189 -7.22 -16.61 3.11
C SER A 189 -7.42 -17.36 4.43
N GLY A 190 -8.12 -16.77 5.39
CA GLY A 190 -8.29 -17.28 6.75
C GLY A 190 -7.10 -16.97 7.68
N ILE A 191 -5.98 -16.48 7.13
CA ILE A 191 -4.84 -15.98 7.91
C ILE A 191 -5.27 -14.71 8.67
N PRO A 192 -4.89 -14.54 9.96
CA PRO A 192 -5.10 -13.30 10.71
C PRO A 192 -4.70 -12.05 9.91
N GLY A 193 -5.59 -11.06 9.86
CA GLY A 193 -5.37 -9.83 9.12
C GLY A 193 -4.44 -8.85 9.85
N LEU A 194 -4.30 -7.65 9.29
CA LEU A 194 -3.63 -6.54 9.95
C LEU A 194 -4.53 -5.96 11.04
N GLN A 195 -4.03 -5.92 12.28
CA GLN A 195 -4.72 -5.30 13.40
C GLN A 195 -3.79 -4.33 14.14
N ALA A 196 -4.32 -3.15 14.50
CA ALA A 196 -3.59 -2.17 15.28
C ALA A 196 -3.19 -2.76 16.65
N GLY A 197 -1.91 -2.65 17.00
CA GLY A 197 -1.36 -3.21 18.25
C GLY A 197 -1.08 -4.72 18.23
N ASP A 198 -1.37 -5.41 17.10
CA ASP A 198 -0.99 -6.80 16.92
C ASP A 198 0.32 -6.90 16.11
N PHE A 199 1.38 -7.37 16.77
CA PHE A 199 2.72 -7.53 16.19
C PHE A 199 3.00 -8.96 15.74
N LEU A 200 1.97 -9.79 15.51
CA LEU A 200 2.09 -11.20 15.13
C LEU A 200 3.11 -11.45 14.01
N TYR A 201 3.13 -10.60 13.01
CA TYR A 201 3.92 -10.75 11.79
C TYR A 201 4.96 -9.63 11.64
N ILE A 202 5.87 -9.53 12.60
CA ILE A 202 6.83 -8.42 12.69
C ILE A 202 7.69 -8.27 11.42
N CYS A 203 7.98 -9.37 10.71
CA CYS A 203 8.83 -9.36 9.52
C CYS A 203 8.35 -8.39 8.43
N MET A 204 7.04 -8.11 8.31
CA MET A 204 6.54 -7.21 7.26
C MET A 204 6.95 -5.75 7.50
N PHE A 205 7.28 -5.39 8.75
CA PHE A 205 7.64 -4.03 9.15
C PHE A 205 9.15 -3.77 9.17
N LEU A 206 9.95 -4.76 8.80
CA LEU A 206 11.41 -4.71 8.87
C LEU A 206 12.03 -4.76 7.46
N PRO A 207 12.99 -3.87 7.14
CA PRO A 207 13.62 -3.84 5.81
C PRO A 207 14.73 -4.89 5.63
N ASP A 208 15.23 -5.50 6.71
CA ASP A 208 16.45 -6.32 6.74
C ASP A 208 16.20 -7.82 6.44
N SER A 209 15.17 -8.08 5.63
CA SER A 209 14.77 -9.42 5.18
C SER A 209 14.47 -9.41 3.68
N SER A 210 13.94 -10.52 3.15
CA SER A 210 13.35 -10.59 1.81
C SER A 210 11.86 -10.93 1.90
N LEU A 211 11.10 -10.58 0.86
CA LEU A 211 9.69 -10.96 0.74
C LEU A 211 9.48 -12.46 0.95
N GLN A 212 10.30 -13.31 0.31
CA GLN A 212 10.21 -14.76 0.43
C GLN A 212 10.49 -15.27 1.85
N LYS A 213 11.49 -14.70 2.54
CA LYS A 213 11.80 -15.07 3.92
C LYS A 213 10.68 -14.64 4.87
N CYS A 214 10.14 -13.42 4.70
CA CYS A 214 9.01 -12.95 5.50
C CYS A 214 7.74 -13.75 5.21
N ALA A 215 7.49 -14.15 3.96
CA ALA A 215 6.38 -15.04 3.61
C ALA A 215 6.49 -16.41 4.29
N ALA A 216 7.69 -17.02 4.30
CA ALA A 216 7.92 -18.29 4.98
C ALA A 216 7.70 -18.19 6.50
N GLU A 217 8.20 -17.12 7.13
CA GLU A 217 7.94 -16.84 8.55
C GLU A 217 6.44 -16.64 8.81
N GLY A 218 5.79 -15.81 8.00
CA GLY A 218 4.37 -15.51 8.09
C GLY A 218 3.48 -16.75 7.98
N LEU A 219 3.74 -17.62 7.00
CA LEU A 219 3.02 -18.88 6.84
C LEU A 219 3.27 -19.84 8.00
N SER A 220 4.49 -19.90 8.53
CA SER A 220 4.81 -20.71 9.71
C SER A 220 4.06 -20.23 10.95
N VAL A 221 4.01 -18.91 11.18
CA VAL A 221 3.28 -18.32 12.31
C VAL A 221 1.79 -18.58 12.14
N ALA A 222 1.23 -18.25 10.97
CA ALA A 222 -0.20 -18.43 10.66
C ALA A 222 -0.65 -19.89 10.83
N ALA A 223 0.15 -20.86 10.40
CA ALA A 223 -0.18 -22.29 10.52
C ALA A 223 -0.31 -22.77 11.98
N SER A 224 0.29 -22.05 12.92
CA SER A 224 0.25 -22.35 14.36
C SER A 224 -0.68 -21.43 15.16
N ASP A 225 -1.18 -20.35 14.57
CA ASP A 225 -2.04 -19.38 15.26
C ASP A 225 -3.48 -19.92 15.35
N PRO A 226 -4.08 -20.01 16.55
CA PRO A 226 -5.44 -20.53 16.73
C PRO A 226 -6.52 -19.63 16.13
N ARG A 227 -6.19 -18.39 15.75
CA ARG A 227 -7.10 -17.49 15.04
C ARG A 227 -7.20 -17.83 13.56
N THR A 228 -6.28 -18.60 12.99
CA THR A 228 -6.36 -19.01 11.57
C THR A 228 -7.59 -19.88 11.34
N VAL A 229 -8.43 -19.45 10.39
CA VAL A 229 -9.69 -20.11 10.04
C VAL A 229 -9.65 -20.66 8.62
N ALA A 230 -10.71 -21.33 8.20
CA ALA A 230 -10.83 -21.79 6.82
C ALA A 230 -10.85 -20.59 5.85
N PRO A 231 -10.28 -20.73 4.63
CA PRO A 231 -10.42 -19.71 3.62
C PRO A 231 -11.88 -19.47 3.23
N ASP A 232 -12.19 -18.27 2.75
CA ASP A 232 -13.51 -17.85 2.29
C ASP A 232 -14.63 -18.08 3.32
N THR A 233 -14.34 -17.85 4.60
CA THR A 233 -15.37 -17.84 5.67
C THR A 233 -15.53 -16.47 6.33
N GLU A 234 -14.47 -15.67 6.39
CA GLU A 234 -14.44 -14.38 7.07
C GLU A 234 -13.55 -13.40 6.31
N PHE A 235 -13.90 -12.11 6.33
CA PHE A 235 -13.04 -11.04 5.82
C PHE A 235 -12.00 -10.63 6.87
N ARG A 236 -10.73 -10.60 6.48
CA ARG A 236 -9.56 -10.25 7.30
C ARG A 236 -8.62 -9.35 6.51
N TYR A 237 -8.55 -8.10 6.92
CA TYR A 237 -7.95 -7.05 6.09
C TYR A 237 -6.42 -7.15 6.01
N GLY A 238 -5.90 -7.51 4.84
CA GLY A 238 -4.49 -7.35 4.47
C GLY A 238 -3.48 -7.95 5.45
N GLY A 239 -2.34 -7.25 5.63
CA GLY A 239 -1.23 -7.68 6.46
C GLY A 239 -0.30 -8.66 5.74
N ILE A 240 0.12 -9.72 6.45
CA ILE A 240 1.11 -10.69 5.94
C ILE A 240 0.66 -11.39 4.66
N GLN A 241 -0.66 -11.46 4.46
CA GLN A 241 -1.28 -12.01 3.25
C GLN A 241 -0.70 -11.38 1.98
N LEU A 242 -0.38 -10.07 2.01
CA LEU A 242 0.20 -9.37 0.86
C LEU A 242 1.71 -9.59 0.70
N GLN A 243 2.46 -9.81 1.78
CA GLN A 243 3.86 -10.26 1.64
C GLN A 243 3.93 -11.65 1.03
N ILE A 244 3.02 -12.55 1.43
CA ILE A 244 2.92 -13.91 0.86
C ILE A 244 2.55 -13.83 -0.62
N ALA A 245 1.56 -13.03 -0.98
CA ALA A 245 1.16 -12.81 -2.38
C ALA A 245 2.33 -12.28 -3.23
N ALA A 246 3.09 -11.31 -2.72
CA ALA A 246 4.26 -10.80 -3.43
C ALA A 246 5.38 -11.84 -3.57
N ALA A 247 5.65 -12.65 -2.53
CA ALA A 247 6.62 -13.73 -2.63
C ALA A 247 6.21 -14.80 -3.67
N VAL A 248 4.91 -15.11 -3.76
CA VAL A 248 4.38 -15.97 -4.82
C VAL A 248 4.60 -15.35 -6.20
N ALA A 249 4.37 -14.04 -6.35
CA ALA A 249 4.63 -13.32 -7.60
C ALA A 249 6.11 -13.33 -8.00
N GLU A 250 7.03 -13.11 -7.05
CA GLU A 250 8.47 -13.18 -7.30
C GLU A 250 8.91 -14.57 -7.75
N ILE A 251 8.45 -15.62 -7.08
CA ILE A 251 8.83 -17.00 -7.37
C ILE A 251 8.24 -17.47 -8.70
N ALA A 252 6.97 -17.14 -9.00
CA ALA A 252 6.32 -17.50 -10.25
C ALA A 252 6.96 -16.81 -11.47
N SER A 253 7.33 -15.53 -11.33
CA SER A 253 7.91 -14.74 -12.42
C SER A 253 9.43 -14.89 -12.56
N GLY A 254 10.13 -15.27 -11.49
CA GLY A 254 11.59 -15.24 -11.40
C GLY A 254 12.18 -13.83 -11.30
N LYS A 255 11.35 -12.82 -10.97
CA LYS A 255 11.75 -11.40 -10.87
C LYS A 255 11.56 -10.90 -9.44
N ASN A 256 12.35 -9.92 -9.03
CA ASN A 256 12.10 -9.24 -7.76
C ASN A 256 10.90 -8.29 -7.88
N TRP A 257 10.35 -7.85 -6.75
CA TRP A 257 9.19 -6.97 -6.73
C TRP A 257 9.40 -5.64 -7.45
N SER A 258 10.58 -5.00 -7.33
CA SER A 258 10.87 -3.74 -8.01
C SER A 258 10.86 -3.88 -9.53
N ASP A 259 11.41 -4.97 -10.06
CA ASP A 259 11.43 -5.25 -11.51
C ASP A 259 10.02 -5.50 -12.02
N LEU A 260 9.18 -6.21 -11.25
CA LEU A 260 7.76 -6.40 -11.59
C LEU A 260 7.02 -5.05 -11.64
N VAL A 261 7.19 -4.20 -10.64
CA VAL A 261 6.56 -2.87 -10.63
C VAL A 261 7.05 -2.01 -11.79
N ASP A 262 8.34 -2.04 -12.09
CA ASP A 262 8.93 -1.28 -13.19
C ASP A 262 8.33 -1.70 -14.55
N GLU A 263 8.37 -3.01 -14.83
CA GLU A 263 7.91 -3.55 -16.11
C GLU A 263 6.40 -3.48 -16.31
N ILE A 264 5.62 -3.60 -15.24
CA ILE A 264 4.15 -3.63 -15.30
C ILE A 264 3.59 -2.21 -15.34
N TYR A 265 4.12 -1.29 -14.51
CA TYR A 265 3.54 0.04 -14.34
C TYR A 265 4.46 1.17 -14.77
N VAL A 266 5.70 1.21 -14.28
CA VAL A 266 6.57 2.37 -14.49
C VAL A 266 6.85 2.61 -15.97
N GLN A 267 7.30 1.58 -16.69
CA GLN A 267 7.61 1.70 -18.12
C GLN A 267 6.35 1.87 -18.99
N PRO A 268 5.30 1.03 -18.87
CA PRO A 268 4.16 1.10 -19.78
C PRO A 268 3.23 2.29 -19.52
N CYS A 269 3.09 2.71 -18.26
CA CYS A 269 2.23 3.82 -17.88
C CYS A 269 2.99 5.13 -17.68
N GLY A 270 4.33 5.12 -17.77
CA GLY A 270 5.14 6.29 -17.49
C GLY A 270 4.98 6.80 -16.07
N THR A 271 4.87 5.91 -15.08
CA THR A 271 4.72 6.27 -13.66
C THR A 271 6.08 6.30 -12.96
N SER A 272 6.98 7.17 -13.40
CA SER A 272 8.39 7.22 -12.95
C SER A 272 8.58 7.54 -11.48
N SER A 273 7.57 8.07 -10.79
CA SER A 273 7.62 8.30 -9.34
C SER A 273 7.16 7.10 -8.50
N LEU A 274 6.60 6.06 -9.11
CA LEU A 274 6.11 4.89 -8.40
C LEU A 274 7.28 4.01 -7.95
N GLY A 275 7.31 3.72 -6.65
CA GLY A 275 8.17 2.71 -6.09
C GLY A 275 7.65 2.18 -4.77
N TYR A 276 8.41 1.27 -4.16
CA TYR A 276 8.09 0.64 -2.89
C TYR A 276 9.28 0.69 -1.92
N THR A 277 8.99 0.82 -0.63
CA THR A 277 9.99 0.70 0.44
C THR A 277 9.36 0.03 1.67
N ASN A 278 10.10 -0.03 2.77
CA ASN A 278 9.58 -0.42 4.08
C ASN A 278 9.70 0.78 5.04
N PRO A 279 8.68 1.65 5.13
CA PRO A 279 8.80 2.92 5.84
C PRO A 279 8.67 2.78 7.37
N TRP A 280 8.17 1.65 7.88
CA TRP A 280 7.61 1.56 9.23
C TRP A 280 8.62 1.77 10.34
N VAL A 281 9.52 0.82 10.55
CA VAL A 281 10.57 0.95 11.57
C VAL A 281 11.62 1.99 11.18
N PRO A 282 12.14 2.01 9.92
CA PRO A 282 13.22 2.92 9.55
C PRO A 282 12.84 4.40 9.58
N LEU A 283 11.58 4.74 9.23
CA LEU A 283 11.10 6.12 9.18
C LEU A 283 10.11 6.43 10.31
N GLN A 284 10.03 5.56 11.34
CA GLN A 284 9.13 5.71 12.49
C GLN A 284 7.65 5.91 12.11
N ALA A 285 7.24 5.35 10.97
CA ALA A 285 5.94 5.58 10.35
C ALA A 285 4.78 4.80 11.03
N THR A 286 4.99 4.28 12.25
CA THR A 286 4.10 3.38 12.98
C THR A 286 3.03 4.07 13.83
N SER A 287 3.06 5.41 13.97
CA SER A 287 2.16 6.17 14.86
C SER A 287 0.75 6.38 14.30
N GLY A 288 0.53 6.10 13.01
CA GLY A 288 -0.69 6.50 12.30
C GLY A 288 -0.66 7.94 11.79
N GLU A 289 0.39 8.70 12.13
CA GLU A 289 0.69 10.00 11.55
C GLU A 289 1.64 9.84 10.35
N TYR A 290 1.61 10.79 9.43
CA TYR A 290 2.57 10.82 8.34
C TYR A 290 3.99 10.97 8.90
N PRO A 291 4.97 10.18 8.43
CA PRO A 291 6.35 10.34 8.88
C PRO A 291 6.90 11.72 8.48
N ASP A 292 7.90 12.21 9.21
CA ASP A 292 8.65 13.42 8.85
C ASP A 292 9.52 13.12 7.61
N TRP A 293 8.88 13.11 6.45
CA TRP A 293 9.47 12.84 5.15
C TRP A 293 8.92 13.81 4.12
N ASP A 294 9.81 14.45 3.38
CA ASP A 294 9.49 15.51 2.41
C ASP A 294 9.36 15.00 0.97
N GLY A 295 9.29 13.69 0.77
CA GLY A 295 9.21 13.08 -0.55
C GLY A 295 10.57 12.84 -1.21
N ASP A 296 11.70 13.11 -0.54
CA ASP A 296 13.02 12.77 -1.07
C ASP A 296 13.25 11.25 -1.08
N VAL A 297 13.05 10.64 -2.25
CA VAL A 297 13.23 9.21 -2.49
C VAL A 297 14.67 8.73 -2.28
N SER A 298 15.66 9.62 -2.35
CA SER A 298 17.08 9.26 -2.18
C SER A 298 17.43 8.90 -0.73
N LEU A 299 16.56 9.26 0.22
CA LEU A 299 16.71 8.97 1.64
C LEU A 299 16.06 7.65 2.05
N LEU A 300 15.37 6.97 1.12
CA LEU A 300 14.67 5.72 1.42
C LEU A 300 15.65 4.56 1.58
N PRO A 301 15.41 3.66 2.55
CA PRO A 301 16.25 2.48 2.70
C PRO A 301 16.06 1.53 1.51
N LEU A 302 17.18 0.98 1.03
CA LEU A 302 17.14 -0.18 0.14
C LEU A 302 16.60 -1.39 0.91
N THR A 303 15.71 -2.15 0.29
CA THR A 303 15.07 -3.31 0.91
C THR A 303 14.63 -4.32 -0.14
N ASP A 304 14.88 -5.61 0.14
CA ASP A 304 14.32 -6.74 -0.60
C ASP A 304 12.99 -7.22 0.04
N ASN A 305 12.53 -6.52 1.08
CA ASN A 305 11.26 -6.72 1.77
C ASN A 305 10.52 -5.39 1.90
N PRO A 306 10.10 -4.77 0.78
CA PRO A 306 9.18 -3.65 0.86
C PRO A 306 7.88 -4.09 1.55
N HIS A 307 7.19 -3.15 2.20
CA HIS A 307 5.90 -3.46 2.79
C HIS A 307 4.82 -3.39 1.71
N ILE A 308 4.37 -4.54 1.19
CA ILE A 308 3.54 -4.60 -0.02
C ILE A 308 2.18 -3.91 0.19
N GLY A 309 1.55 -4.12 1.34
CA GLY A 309 0.25 -3.53 1.62
C GLY A 309 0.26 -2.05 1.98
N GLY A 310 1.41 -1.36 1.97
CA GLY A 310 1.54 -0.06 2.64
C GLY A 310 2.80 0.77 2.39
N GLY A 311 3.73 0.27 1.58
CA GLY A 311 5.05 0.86 1.37
C GLY A 311 5.22 1.55 0.03
N ALA A 312 4.16 1.64 -0.79
CA ALA A 312 4.25 2.37 -2.05
C ALA A 312 4.33 3.88 -1.80
N TYR A 313 5.06 4.55 -2.68
CA TYR A 313 5.11 6.00 -2.81
C TYR A 313 4.95 6.38 -4.29
N ILE A 314 4.33 7.53 -4.55
CA ILE A 314 4.01 7.99 -5.90
C ILE A 314 3.56 9.46 -5.87
N THR A 315 3.65 10.15 -7.00
CA THR A 315 3.02 11.47 -7.20
C THR A 315 1.53 11.35 -7.51
N THR A 316 0.80 12.45 -7.34
CA THR A 316 -0.62 12.56 -7.73
C THR A 316 -0.85 12.29 -9.20
N GLY A 317 -0.03 12.89 -10.07
CA GLY A 317 -0.15 12.72 -11.51
C GLY A 317 0.02 11.28 -11.96
N ASP A 318 1.04 10.58 -11.44
CA ASP A 318 1.29 9.18 -11.78
C ASP A 318 0.19 8.25 -11.25
N TYR A 319 -0.36 8.51 -10.06
CA TYR A 319 -1.51 7.73 -9.58
C TYR A 319 -2.74 7.92 -10.48
N GLY A 320 -2.96 9.13 -11.00
CA GLY A 320 -4.01 9.41 -11.98
C GLY A 320 -3.90 8.57 -13.25
N LYS A 321 -2.67 8.24 -13.69
CA LYS A 321 -2.44 7.33 -14.84
C LYS A 321 -2.88 5.90 -14.52
N LEU A 322 -2.65 5.42 -13.29
CA LEU A 322 -3.13 4.10 -12.86
C LEU A 322 -4.66 4.04 -12.76
N LEU A 323 -5.31 5.11 -12.31
CA LEU A 323 -6.77 5.20 -12.34
C LEU A 323 -7.30 5.19 -13.79
N SER A 324 -6.65 5.91 -14.69
CA SER A 324 -6.99 5.91 -16.11
C SER A 324 -6.86 4.51 -16.72
N MET A 325 -5.82 3.76 -16.34
CA MET A 325 -5.64 2.36 -16.75
C MET A 325 -6.81 1.46 -16.32
N HIS A 326 -7.28 1.62 -15.09
CA HIS A 326 -8.48 0.91 -14.62
C HIS A 326 -9.77 1.33 -15.35
N LEU A 327 -9.90 2.58 -15.78
CA LEU A 327 -11.05 3.04 -16.58
C LEU A 327 -10.99 2.57 -18.03
N ASN A 328 -9.80 2.34 -18.56
CA ASN A 328 -9.50 2.00 -19.96
C ASN A 328 -9.26 0.50 -20.15
N ASP A 329 -10.02 -0.33 -19.45
CA ASP A 329 -9.98 -1.79 -19.56
C ASP A 329 -8.56 -2.39 -19.41
N GLY A 330 -7.70 -1.75 -18.61
CA GLY A 330 -6.37 -2.25 -18.28
C GLY A 330 -5.23 -1.68 -19.12
N LYS A 331 -5.49 -0.65 -19.94
CA LYS A 331 -4.52 -0.09 -20.88
C LYS A 331 -3.90 1.22 -20.44
N CYS A 332 -2.59 1.33 -20.62
CA CYS A 332 -1.84 2.57 -20.58
C CYS A 332 -1.42 2.95 -22.01
N GLY A 333 -2.20 3.84 -22.64
CA GLY A 333 -2.07 4.09 -24.08
C GLY A 333 -2.32 2.81 -24.88
N ASP A 334 -1.34 2.40 -25.69
CA ASP A 334 -1.41 1.16 -26.47
C ASP A 334 -0.94 -0.09 -25.69
N HIS A 335 -0.40 0.08 -24.48
CA HIS A 335 0.12 -1.03 -23.69
C HIS A 335 -0.99 -1.66 -22.82
N GLU A 336 -1.25 -2.94 -23.03
CA GLU A 336 -2.10 -3.73 -22.12
C GLU A 336 -1.32 -4.15 -20.88
N VAL A 337 -1.64 -3.50 -19.76
CA VAL A 337 -1.04 -3.74 -18.44
C VAL A 337 -1.87 -4.75 -17.67
N LEU A 338 -3.19 -4.61 -17.64
CA LEU A 338 -4.09 -5.64 -17.14
C LEU A 338 -4.98 -6.09 -18.30
N SER A 339 -5.33 -7.37 -18.33
CA SER A 339 -6.40 -7.79 -19.23
C SER A 339 -7.73 -7.16 -18.77
N ARG A 340 -8.66 -6.97 -19.70
CA ARG A 340 -10.00 -6.46 -19.38
C ARG A 340 -10.68 -7.27 -18.28
N ASP A 341 -10.54 -8.59 -18.33
CA ASP A 341 -11.14 -9.48 -17.33
C ASP A 341 -10.38 -9.40 -16.00
N GLY A 342 -9.06 -9.16 -16.02
CA GLY A 342 -8.28 -8.84 -14.82
C GLY A 342 -8.74 -7.56 -14.13
N VAL A 343 -9.04 -6.50 -14.88
CA VAL A 343 -9.61 -5.27 -14.30
C VAL A 343 -10.96 -5.53 -13.63
N LYS A 344 -11.85 -6.26 -14.29
CA LYS A 344 -13.15 -6.63 -13.71
C LYS A 344 -12.98 -7.48 -12.44
N LEU A 345 -12.06 -8.45 -12.46
CA LEU A 345 -11.75 -9.30 -11.32
C LEU A 345 -11.34 -8.47 -10.10
N MET A 346 -10.50 -7.44 -10.30
CA MET A 346 -10.10 -6.55 -9.20
C MET A 346 -11.26 -5.74 -8.61
N GLN A 347 -12.21 -5.35 -9.45
CA GLN A 347 -13.34 -4.47 -9.10
C GLN A 347 -14.57 -5.24 -8.57
N GLN A 348 -14.61 -6.56 -8.74
CA GLN A 348 -15.70 -7.42 -8.29
C GLN A 348 -15.79 -7.50 -6.76
N ASN A 349 -17.00 -7.58 -6.20
CA ASN A 349 -17.20 -7.80 -4.78
C ASN A 349 -16.98 -9.29 -4.43
N ARG A 350 -15.71 -9.74 -4.46
CA ARG A 350 -15.37 -11.14 -4.21
C ARG A 350 -15.84 -11.60 -2.82
N SER A 351 -15.61 -10.80 -1.77
CA SER A 351 -15.98 -11.21 -0.41
C SER A 351 -17.49 -11.40 -0.21
N GLY A 352 -18.30 -10.53 -0.81
CA GLY A 352 -19.76 -10.66 -0.79
C GLY A 352 -20.26 -11.81 -1.67
N GLU A 353 -19.70 -12.00 -2.85
CA GLU A 353 -20.17 -12.98 -3.84
C GLU A 353 -19.73 -14.42 -3.53
N VAL A 354 -18.52 -14.61 -2.99
CA VAL A 354 -17.97 -15.95 -2.73
C VAL A 354 -18.49 -16.54 -1.43
N TYR A 355 -18.58 -15.74 -0.35
CA TYR A 355 -18.94 -16.25 0.97
C TYR A 355 -19.92 -15.37 1.76
N GLY A 356 -20.59 -14.43 1.09
CA GLY A 356 -21.66 -13.64 1.71
C GLY A 356 -21.19 -12.67 2.78
N SER A 357 -19.93 -12.20 2.72
CA SER A 357 -19.42 -11.20 3.65
C SER A 357 -20.29 -9.94 3.65
N PRO A 358 -20.65 -9.38 4.82
CA PRO A 358 -21.27 -8.06 4.89
C PRO A 358 -20.27 -6.93 4.57
N ILE A 359 -18.97 -7.24 4.52
CA ILE A 359 -17.91 -6.33 4.12
C ILE A 359 -17.60 -6.59 2.66
N GLY A 360 -17.90 -5.61 1.79
CA GLY A 360 -17.62 -5.70 0.36
C GLY A 360 -16.19 -5.32 0.01
N TYR A 361 -15.42 -6.29 -0.50
CA TYR A 361 -14.02 -6.13 -0.88
C TYR A 361 -13.71 -6.99 -2.11
N GLY A 362 -12.99 -6.39 -3.05
CA GLY A 362 -12.43 -7.05 -4.24
C GLY A 362 -10.97 -7.38 -4.06
N MET A 363 -10.15 -7.11 -5.08
CA MET A 363 -8.70 -7.19 -4.97
C MET A 363 -8.14 -5.77 -4.92
N GLY A 364 -7.89 -5.28 -3.71
CA GLY A 364 -7.46 -3.90 -3.44
C GLY A 364 -8.62 -2.92 -3.22
N TRP A 365 -9.71 -3.05 -3.98
CA TRP A 365 -10.86 -2.15 -3.90
C TRP A 365 -11.87 -2.52 -2.80
N TRP A 366 -12.29 -1.53 -2.02
CA TRP A 366 -13.53 -1.60 -1.24
C TRP A 366 -14.71 -1.40 -2.19
N THR A 367 -15.65 -2.35 -2.21
CA THR A 367 -16.76 -2.42 -3.21
C THR A 367 -18.13 -2.07 -2.64
N GLN A 368 -18.25 -1.99 -1.31
CA GLN A 368 -19.46 -1.56 -0.62
C GLN A 368 -19.13 -0.64 0.55
N SER A 369 -20.12 0.15 0.96
CA SER A 369 -20.10 0.94 2.19
C SER A 369 -19.69 0.10 3.39
N ARG A 370 -18.70 0.59 4.14
CA ARG A 370 -18.39 0.08 5.48
C ARG A 370 -19.64 0.18 6.36
N ARG A 371 -20.07 -0.94 6.93
CA ARG A 371 -20.92 -0.97 8.12
C ARG A 371 -20.21 -1.76 9.21
N GLY A 372 -19.77 -1.07 10.25
CA GLY A 372 -19.25 -1.68 11.47
C GLY A 372 -17.72 -1.89 11.52
N PRO A 373 -17.20 -2.29 12.70
CA PRO A 373 -15.77 -2.49 12.93
C PRO A 373 -15.24 -3.73 12.19
N TYR A 374 -13.99 -3.67 11.72
CA TYR A 374 -13.24 -4.79 11.14
C TYR A 374 -11.77 -4.74 11.62
N GLU A 375 -11.02 -5.83 11.46
CA GLU A 375 -9.59 -5.91 11.82
C GLU A 375 -8.79 -4.80 11.11
N GLY A 376 -8.17 -3.90 11.89
CA GLY A 376 -7.41 -2.76 11.36
C GLY A 376 -8.17 -1.42 11.31
N SER A 377 -9.41 -1.36 11.79
CA SER A 377 -10.18 -0.11 11.93
C SER A 377 -10.08 0.48 13.34
N THR A 378 -9.83 1.79 13.45
CA THR A 378 -9.93 2.56 14.72
C THR A 378 -11.32 3.17 14.95
N GLY A 379 -12.31 2.77 14.15
CA GLY A 379 -13.69 3.27 14.25
C GLY A 379 -13.89 4.60 13.54
N GLU A 380 -14.40 4.54 12.31
CA GLU A 380 -15.34 5.50 11.70
C GLU A 380 -15.70 4.98 10.29
N ASP A 381 -16.99 4.97 9.97
CA ASP A 381 -17.54 4.43 8.74
C ASP A 381 -16.94 5.11 7.49
N SER A 382 -16.66 4.34 6.44
CA SER A 382 -16.47 4.86 5.06
C SER A 382 -17.72 4.68 4.21
N GLY A 383 -18.89 4.85 4.84
CA GLY A 383 -20.16 4.58 4.19
C GLY A 383 -20.41 5.45 2.96
N ASN A 384 -20.75 4.78 1.86
CA ASN A 384 -21.57 5.24 0.75
C ASN A 384 -23.06 4.99 1.14
N ASP A 385 -23.52 5.54 2.27
CA ASP A 385 -24.81 5.17 2.85
C ASP A 385 -25.96 5.72 1.97
N GLY A 386 -26.65 4.81 1.27
CA GLY A 386 -27.85 5.12 0.48
C GLY A 386 -27.65 5.58 -0.98
N GLN A 387 -26.43 5.57 -1.53
CA GLN A 387 -26.24 5.93 -2.94
C GLN A 387 -26.46 4.73 -3.88
N GLN A 388 -27.17 4.95 -4.99
CA GLN A 388 -27.37 3.98 -6.07
C GLN A 388 -26.08 3.72 -6.88
N THR A 389 -25.07 4.58 -6.73
CA THR A 389 -23.85 4.59 -7.52
C THR A 389 -22.75 3.74 -6.88
N LEU A 390 -22.23 2.76 -7.63
CA LEU A 390 -21.06 1.97 -7.22
C LEU A 390 -19.81 2.86 -7.23
N ARG A 391 -19.31 3.17 -6.03
CA ARG A 391 -18.02 3.86 -5.83
C ARG A 391 -17.04 2.90 -5.18
N LEU A 392 -16.04 2.47 -5.95
CA LEU A 392 -14.90 1.73 -5.43
C LEU A 392 -13.99 2.71 -4.70
N THR A 393 -13.45 2.32 -3.55
CA THR A 393 -12.52 3.18 -2.78
C THR A 393 -11.31 2.40 -2.30
N ASP A 394 -10.18 3.08 -2.09
CA ASP A 394 -9.00 2.52 -1.43
C ASP A 394 -8.27 3.62 -0.63
N PRO A 395 -8.51 3.70 0.69
CA PRO A 395 -7.85 4.69 1.54
C PRO A 395 -6.58 4.20 2.21
N GLY A 396 -5.63 5.13 2.31
CA GLY A 396 -4.37 4.98 3.03
C GLY A 396 -4.43 5.50 4.45
N LEU A 397 -3.58 4.94 5.31
CA LEU A 397 -3.35 5.39 6.68
C LEU A 397 -2.99 6.88 6.75
N TYR A 398 -2.30 7.39 5.73
CA TYR A 398 -1.79 8.75 5.68
C TYR A 398 -2.76 9.78 5.05
N GLY A 399 -4.01 9.39 4.81
CA GLY A 399 -5.02 10.27 4.25
C GLY A 399 -5.08 10.30 2.72
N SER A 400 -4.17 9.58 2.03
CA SER A 400 -4.38 9.25 0.62
C SER A 400 -5.69 8.49 0.44
N THR A 401 -6.43 8.77 -0.63
CA THR A 401 -7.69 8.10 -0.95
C THR A 401 -7.87 8.08 -2.46
N ALA A 402 -7.93 6.88 -3.02
CA ALA A 402 -8.37 6.66 -4.39
C ALA A 402 -9.86 6.29 -4.41
N TRP A 403 -10.59 6.75 -5.42
CA TRP A 403 -11.91 6.21 -5.74
C TRP A 403 -12.16 6.14 -7.23
N LEU A 404 -13.00 5.19 -7.62
CA LEU A 404 -13.33 4.88 -9.00
C LEU A 404 -14.85 4.66 -9.12
N GLN A 405 -15.46 5.28 -10.11
CA GLN A 405 -16.85 5.07 -10.50
C GLN A 405 -16.85 4.54 -11.94
N PRO A 406 -16.66 3.22 -12.13
CA PRO A 406 -16.47 2.64 -13.46
C PRO A 406 -17.70 2.80 -14.34
N ASP A 407 -18.91 2.74 -13.78
CA ASP A 407 -20.16 2.94 -14.53
C ASP A 407 -20.31 4.40 -14.98
N ASP A 408 -19.92 5.35 -14.13
CA ASP A 408 -19.90 6.76 -14.49
C ASP A 408 -18.68 7.14 -15.33
N GLY A 409 -17.69 6.26 -15.48
CA GLY A 409 -16.52 6.46 -16.34
C GLY A 409 -15.51 7.48 -15.82
N PHE A 410 -15.36 7.65 -14.50
CA PHE A 410 -14.35 8.53 -13.93
C PHE A 410 -13.74 7.97 -12.63
N GLY A 411 -12.62 8.55 -12.22
CA GLY A 411 -11.96 8.25 -10.95
C GLY A 411 -11.18 9.45 -10.45
N ALA A 412 -10.79 9.42 -9.18
CA ALA A 412 -9.97 10.46 -8.60
C ALA A 412 -9.05 9.93 -7.51
N TYR A 413 -7.95 10.66 -7.31
CA TYR A 413 -6.98 10.39 -6.27
C TYR A 413 -6.70 11.68 -5.51
N LEU A 414 -7.01 11.62 -4.21
CA LEU A 414 -6.70 12.65 -3.23
C LEU A 414 -5.50 12.19 -2.42
N VAL A 415 -4.57 13.09 -2.17
CA VAL A 415 -3.50 12.89 -1.20
C VAL A 415 -3.44 14.10 -0.26
N VAL A 416 -3.32 13.78 1.01
CA VAL A 416 -2.84 14.65 2.07
C VAL A 416 -1.75 13.89 2.81
N GLU A 417 -0.92 14.58 3.58
CA GLU A 417 0.12 13.96 4.42
C GLU A 417 -0.31 14.10 5.89
N SER A 418 -1.34 13.34 6.26
CA SER A 418 -1.98 13.43 7.57
C SER A 418 -2.45 12.05 8.01
N THR A 419 -3.66 11.94 8.56
CA THR A 419 -4.27 10.67 8.97
C THR A 419 -5.38 10.25 8.01
N THR A 420 -5.70 8.95 8.01
CA THR A 420 -6.80 8.38 7.23
C THR A 420 -8.13 9.03 7.56
N ALA A 421 -8.37 9.39 8.82
CA ALA A 421 -9.58 10.10 9.24
C ALA A 421 -9.69 11.47 8.57
N VAL A 422 -8.60 12.23 8.49
CA VAL A 422 -8.56 13.54 7.81
C VAL A 422 -8.82 13.38 6.31
N GLY A 423 -8.08 12.49 5.65
CA GLY A 423 -8.21 12.26 4.21
C GLY A 423 -9.61 11.77 3.82
N GLN A 424 -10.19 10.85 4.59
CA GLN A 424 -11.54 10.33 4.35
C GLN A 424 -12.63 11.37 4.56
N ARG A 425 -12.49 12.29 5.54
CA ARG A 425 -13.43 13.42 5.69
C ARG A 425 -13.41 14.32 4.46
N LEU A 426 -12.22 14.65 3.95
CA LEU A 426 -12.09 15.46 2.74
C LEU A 426 -12.66 14.73 1.52
N ALA A 427 -12.26 13.47 1.28
CA ALA A 427 -12.77 12.67 0.17
C ALA A 427 -14.32 12.61 0.15
N ARG A 428 -14.96 12.35 1.31
CA ARG A 428 -16.42 12.35 1.43
C ARG A 428 -17.07 13.68 1.11
N GLN A 429 -16.44 14.80 1.48
CA GLN A 429 -16.90 16.13 1.09
C GLN A 429 -16.79 16.36 -0.42
N LEU A 430 -15.75 15.79 -1.05
CA LEU A 430 -15.48 15.95 -2.47
C LEU A 430 -16.33 15.07 -3.39
N TYR A 431 -16.76 13.88 -2.96
CA TYR A 431 -17.52 12.94 -3.82
C TYR A 431 -18.65 13.62 -4.63
N PRO A 432 -19.65 14.29 -4.02
CA PRO A 432 -20.72 14.91 -4.79
C PRO A 432 -20.28 16.11 -5.64
N LEU A 433 -19.21 16.81 -5.21
CA LEU A 433 -18.68 17.96 -5.95
C LEU A 433 -17.95 17.52 -7.22
N VAL A 434 -17.14 16.46 -7.12
CA VAL A 434 -16.41 15.87 -8.24
C VAL A 434 -17.39 15.23 -9.22
N GLU A 435 -18.40 14.50 -8.74
CA GLU A 435 -19.47 13.96 -9.59
C GLU A 435 -20.17 15.06 -10.40
N SER A 436 -20.56 16.14 -9.74
CA SER A 436 -21.22 17.27 -10.39
C SER A 436 -20.30 17.97 -11.39
N ALA A 437 -19.01 18.13 -11.07
CA ALA A 437 -18.03 18.76 -11.93
C ALA A 437 -17.74 17.94 -13.20
N VAL A 438 -17.54 16.63 -13.08
CA VAL A 438 -17.31 15.72 -14.21
C VAL A 438 -18.55 15.65 -15.11
N GLN A 439 -19.75 15.62 -14.54
CA GLN A 439 -20.98 15.65 -15.34
C GLN A 439 -21.13 16.96 -16.12
N ALA A 440 -20.65 18.09 -15.58
CA ALA A 440 -20.71 19.37 -16.27
C ALA A 440 -19.67 19.53 -17.39
N THR A 441 -18.62 18.70 -17.42
CA THR A 441 -17.58 18.73 -18.48
C THR A 441 -17.89 17.81 -19.67
N ARG A 442 -18.97 17.02 -19.59
CA ARG A 442 -19.49 16.17 -20.65
C ARG A 442 -20.67 16.83 -21.36
#